data_AF-K5Y4B2-F1
#
_entry.id   AF-K5Y4B2-F1
#
_cell.length_a   1.000
_cell.length_b   1.000
_cell.length_c   1.000
_cell.angle_alpha   90.00
_cell.angle_beta   90.00
_cell.angle_gamma   90.00
#
_symmetry.space_group_name_H-M   'P 1'
#
loop_
_entity.id
_entity.type
_entity.pdbx_description
1 polymer ?
#
loop_
_entity_poly.entity_id
_entity_poly.type
_entity_poly.pdbx_seq_one_letter_code
_entity_poly.pdbx_strand_id
1 'polypeptide(L)'
;MNANDFIEYLTLLKVNSDKDFIPNSEIYIYVDRITLKCSVERFFRVCWRPKTTYLIVIAMYKWKNSNYTNRSYTTLGFFDNLYKPTEIFLKSWKLKSLIFSHEMNVIYNEFKPVPILSYADKEKICSEHYFSIFRFEEILKKFVTSTPHNF
;
A
#
# COMPACT_ATOMS: atom_id res chain seq x y z
N MET A 1 2.35 -15.37 -12.53
CA MET A 1 1.85 -14.46 -13.57
C MET A 1 3.07 -13.84 -14.22
N ASN A 2 3.11 -13.65 -15.55
CA ASN A 2 4.24 -12.94 -16.14
C ASN A 2 4.09 -11.42 -15.92
N ALA A 3 5.12 -10.64 -16.24
CA ALA A 3 5.12 -9.19 -16.01
C ALA A 3 4.02 -8.44 -16.78
N ASN A 4 3.75 -8.82 -18.03
CA ASN A 4 2.74 -8.19 -18.88
C ASN A 4 1.33 -8.53 -18.39
N ASP A 5 1.08 -9.81 -18.09
CA ASP A 5 -0.19 -10.26 -17.50
C ASP A 5 -0.49 -9.49 -16.20
N PHE A 6 0.54 -9.17 -15.41
CA PHE A 6 0.39 -8.42 -14.17
C PHE A 6 -0.01 -6.96 -14.41
N ILE A 7 0.62 -6.29 -15.38
CA ILE A 7 0.25 -4.91 -15.74
C ILE A 7 -1.17 -4.86 -16.32
N GLU A 8 -1.56 -5.83 -17.14
CA GLU A 8 -2.93 -5.96 -17.65
C GLU A 8 -3.91 -6.18 -16.49
N TYR A 9 -3.58 -7.08 -15.55
CA TYR A 9 -4.39 -7.33 -14.37
C TYR A 9 -4.58 -6.06 -13.52
N LEU A 10 -3.52 -5.29 -13.25
CA LEU A 10 -3.61 -4.01 -12.56
C LEU A 10 -4.48 -3.00 -13.32
N THR A 11 -4.43 -3.03 -14.65
CA THR A 11 -5.28 -2.17 -15.50
C THR A 11 -6.75 -2.55 -15.37
N LEU A 12 -7.07 -3.84 -15.40
CA LEU A 12 -8.44 -4.34 -15.18
C LEU A 12 -8.95 -3.98 -13.78
N LEU A 13 -8.13 -4.06 -12.74
CA LEU A 13 -8.51 -3.64 -11.39
C LEU A 13 -8.92 -2.15 -11.34
N LYS A 14 -8.19 -1.29 -12.04
CA LYS A 14 -8.51 0.14 -12.11
C LYS A 14 -9.80 0.39 -12.90
N VAL A 15 -9.96 -0.27 -14.05
CA VAL A 15 -11.16 -0.13 -14.91
C VAL A 15 -12.43 -0.59 -14.20
N ASN A 16 -12.34 -1.66 -13.42
CA ASN A 16 -13.48 -2.20 -12.67
C ASN A 16 -13.74 -1.48 -11.34
N SER A 17 -12.98 -0.44 -11.01
CA SER A 17 -13.20 0.37 -9.81
C SER A 17 -14.13 1.55 -10.13
N ASP A 18 -14.80 2.02 -9.09
CA ASP A 18 -15.57 3.27 -9.04
C ASP A 18 -14.71 4.56 -9.06
N LYS A 19 -13.38 4.46 -9.18
CA LYS A 19 -12.44 5.58 -9.00
C LYS A 19 -11.87 6.07 -10.32
N ASP A 20 -11.75 7.39 -10.47
CA ASP A 20 -11.05 8.02 -11.60
C ASP A 20 -9.53 7.97 -11.39
N PHE A 21 -8.90 6.86 -11.76
CA PHE A 21 -7.45 6.67 -11.60
C PHE A 21 -6.63 7.57 -12.52
N ILE A 22 -5.54 8.13 -11.97
CA ILE A 22 -4.56 8.88 -12.75
C ILE A 22 -3.66 7.90 -13.49
N PRO A 23 -3.50 8.02 -14.83
CA PRO A 23 -2.62 7.14 -15.60
C PRO A 23 -1.18 7.15 -15.08
N ASN A 24 -0.54 5.99 -15.05
CA ASN A 24 0.88 5.81 -14.69
C ASN A 24 1.24 6.39 -13.31
N SER A 25 0.34 6.30 -12.35
CA SER A 25 0.49 6.85 -11.00
C SER A 25 0.80 5.79 -9.94
N GLU A 26 1.08 4.57 -10.37
CA GLU A 26 1.33 3.43 -9.49
C GLU A 26 2.62 3.60 -8.69
N ILE A 27 2.57 3.18 -7.43
CA ILE A 27 3.74 3.02 -6.58
C ILE A 27 3.78 1.57 -6.12
N TYR A 28 4.96 0.97 -6.25
CA TYR A 28 5.25 -0.41 -5.95
C TYR A 28 6.08 -0.47 -4.68
N ILE A 29 5.52 -1.08 -3.64
CA ILE A 29 6.19 -1.23 -2.35
C ILE A 29 6.50 -2.70 -2.18
N TYR A 30 7.78 -3.03 -2.24
CA TYR A 30 8.28 -4.37 -2.00
C TYR A 30 8.64 -4.49 -0.53
N VAL A 31 8.18 -5.56 0.12
CA VAL A 31 8.38 -5.80 1.55
C VAL A 31 8.93 -7.20 1.72
N ASP A 32 10.13 -7.32 2.29
CA ASP A 32 10.61 -8.62 2.74
C ASP A 32 9.93 -8.99 4.07
N ARG A 33 9.13 -10.06 4.07
CA ARG A 33 8.29 -10.44 5.22
C ARG A 33 9.07 -10.88 6.47
N ILE A 34 10.35 -11.23 6.33
CA ILE A 34 11.18 -11.71 7.45
C ILE A 34 11.91 -10.54 8.09
N THR A 35 12.64 -9.78 7.27
CA THR A 35 13.50 -8.67 7.70
C THR A 35 12.75 -7.36 7.85
N LEU A 36 11.52 -7.26 7.31
CA LEU A 36 10.72 -6.04 7.19
C LEU A 36 11.41 -4.92 6.39
N LYS A 37 12.46 -5.26 5.62
CA LYS A 37 13.10 -4.31 4.72
C LYS A 37 12.17 -3.98 3.55
N CYS A 38 12.14 -2.71 3.15
CA CYS A 38 11.26 -2.26 2.08
C CYS A 38 12.02 -1.54 0.97
N SER A 39 11.53 -1.66 -0.27
CA SER A 39 11.89 -0.77 -1.38
C SER A 39 10.62 -0.18 -1.99
N VAL A 40 10.65 1.11 -2.32
CA VAL A 40 9.49 1.84 -2.85
C VAL A 40 9.87 2.42 -4.19
N GLU A 41 9.13 2.05 -5.24
CA GLU A 41 9.47 2.38 -6.62
C GLU A 41 8.25 2.99 -7.32
N ARG A 42 8.48 4.00 -8.18
CA ARG A 42 7.44 4.63 -9.02
C ARG A 42 7.26 3.96 -10.38
N PHE A 43 8.14 3.02 -10.70
CA PHE A 43 8.12 2.27 -11.95
C PHE A 43 8.13 0.80 -11.62
N PHE A 44 7.33 0.03 -12.34
CA PHE A 44 7.38 -1.41 -12.21
C PHE A 44 8.73 -1.91 -12.74
N ARG A 45 9.46 -2.67 -11.93
CA ARG A 45 10.71 -3.31 -12.32
C ARG A 45 10.55 -4.81 -12.22
N VAL A 46 10.72 -5.48 -13.35
CA VAL A 46 10.86 -6.93 -13.38
C VAL A 46 12.26 -7.26 -12.90
N CYS A 47 12.36 -7.68 -11.65
CA CYS A 47 13.62 -8.15 -11.08
C CYS A 47 13.38 -9.42 -10.29
N TRP A 48 14.40 -10.27 -10.24
CA TRP A 48 14.36 -11.45 -9.38
C TRP A 48 14.22 -10.99 -7.93
N ARG A 49 13.18 -11.48 -7.24
CA ARG A 49 12.92 -11.18 -5.84
C ARG A 49 12.92 -12.47 -5.02
N PRO A 50 13.41 -12.42 -3.77
CA PRO A 50 13.29 -13.54 -2.84
C PRO A 50 11.83 -14.00 -2.67
N LYS A 51 11.63 -15.29 -2.38
CA LYS A 51 10.29 -15.87 -2.09
C LYS A 51 9.58 -15.23 -0.88
N THR A 52 10.32 -14.49 -0.07
CA THR A 52 9.84 -13.77 1.12
C THR A 52 9.26 -12.40 0.79
N THR A 53 9.37 -11.94 -0.46
CA THR A 53 8.93 -10.60 -0.85
C THR A 53 7.43 -10.57 -1.13
N TYR A 54 6.74 -9.68 -0.42
CA TYR A 54 5.42 -9.21 -0.81
C TYR A 54 5.53 -7.94 -1.65
N LEU A 55 4.53 -7.70 -2.49
CA LEU A 55 4.36 -6.49 -3.26
C LEU A 55 3.02 -5.85 -2.90
N ILE A 56 3.04 -4.59 -2.46
CA ILE A 56 1.86 -3.75 -2.31
C ILE A 56 1.85 -2.79 -3.50
N VAL A 57 0.74 -2.74 -4.23
CA VAL A 57 0.55 -1.76 -5.30
C VAL A 57 -0.47 -0.73 -4.84
N ILE A 58 -0.10 0.54 -4.94
CA ILE A 58 -0.99 1.67 -4.71
C ILE A 58 -1.09 2.50 -5.99
N ALA A 59 -2.20 3.19 -6.20
CA ALA A 59 -2.38 4.11 -7.31
C ALA A 59 -3.09 5.38 -6.88
N MET A 60 -2.84 6.46 -7.61
CA MET A 60 -3.47 7.75 -7.37
C MET A 60 -4.80 7.82 -8.12
N TYR A 61 -5.82 8.36 -7.47
CA TYR A 61 -7.12 8.61 -8.07
C TYR A 61 -7.58 10.04 -7.78
N LYS A 62 -8.43 10.57 -8.67
CA LYS A 62 -9.13 11.82 -8.44
C LYS A 62 -10.39 11.55 -7.66
N TRP A 63 -10.71 12.46 -6.76
CA TRP A 63 -11.98 12.47 -6.06
C TRP A 63 -12.51 13.90 -5.99
N LYS A 64 -13.83 14.04 -6.00
CA LYS A 64 -14.49 15.34 -5.92
C LYS A 64 -14.87 15.64 -4.48
N ASN A 65 -14.48 16.81 -4.00
CA ASN A 65 -15.01 17.39 -2.77
C ASN A 65 -15.70 18.71 -3.12
N SER A 66 -17.03 18.70 -3.15
CA SER A 66 -17.81 19.83 -3.66
C SER A 66 -17.33 20.25 -5.06
N ASN A 67 -16.92 21.51 -5.23
CA ASN A 67 -16.45 22.05 -6.51
C ASN A 67 -14.96 21.80 -6.79
N TYR A 68 -14.23 21.17 -5.85
CA TYR A 68 -12.79 20.92 -5.97
C TYR A 68 -12.51 19.48 -6.39
N THR A 69 -11.66 19.33 -7.41
CA THR A 69 -11.08 18.02 -7.76
C THR A 69 -9.78 17.86 -7.01
N ASN A 70 -9.74 16.90 -6.08
CA ASN A 70 -8.56 16.55 -5.29
C ASN A 70 -7.98 15.22 -5.79
N ARG A 71 -6.79 14.88 -5.27
CA ARG A 71 -6.10 13.62 -5.54
C ARG A 71 -5.88 12.88 -4.22
N SER A 72 -5.93 11.56 -4.26
CA SER A 72 -5.54 10.71 -3.14
C SER A 72 -4.97 9.39 -3.66
N TYR A 73 -4.38 8.60 -2.77
CA TYR A 73 -3.89 7.27 -3.08
C TYR A 73 -4.80 6.20 -2.49
N THR A 74 -4.84 5.04 -3.14
CA THR A 74 -5.51 3.86 -2.61
C THR A 74 -4.72 2.60 -2.95
N THR A 75 -4.88 1.56 -2.15
CA THR A 75 -4.31 0.25 -2.43
C THR A 75 -5.06 -0.41 -3.59
N LEU A 76 -4.35 -0.76 -4.66
CA LEU A 76 -4.89 -1.59 -5.75
C LEU A 76 -4.92 -3.06 -5.36
N GLY A 77 -3.89 -3.53 -4.64
CA GLY A 77 -3.83 -4.91 -4.19
C GLY A 77 -2.52 -5.30 -3.54
N PHE A 78 -2.50 -6.54 -3.09
CA PHE A 78 -1.38 -7.20 -2.43
C PHE A 78 -1.01 -8.45 -3.22
N PHE A 79 0.27 -8.66 -3.43
CA PHE A 79 0.79 -9.69 -4.32
C PHE A 79 1.99 -10.41 -3.73
N ASP A 80 2.14 -11.68 -4.09
CA ASP A 80 3.33 -12.46 -3.77
C ASP A 80 4.49 -12.14 -4.75
N ASN A 81 5.62 -12.82 -4.56
CA ASN A 81 6.79 -12.67 -5.41
C ASN A 81 6.59 -13.21 -6.85
N LEU A 82 5.45 -13.83 -7.15
CA LEU A 82 5.04 -14.34 -8.47
C LEU A 82 3.87 -13.52 -9.05
N TYR A 83 3.61 -12.35 -8.46
CA TYR A 83 2.56 -11.41 -8.81
C TYR A 83 1.13 -11.97 -8.68
N LYS A 84 0.93 -13.02 -7.88
CA LYS A 84 -0.41 -13.55 -7.58
C LYS A 84 -1.00 -12.79 -6.39
N PRO A 85 -2.32 -12.49 -6.40
CA PRO A 85 -3.00 -11.91 -5.25
C PRO A 85 -2.74 -12.72 -3.98
N THR A 86 -2.38 -12.05 -2.88
CA THR A 86 -2.10 -12.70 -1.60
C THR A 86 -2.48 -11.80 -0.43
N GLU A 87 -2.60 -12.38 0.75
CA GLU A 87 -2.67 -11.62 2.00
C GLU A 87 -1.26 -11.33 2.51
N ILE A 88 -1.06 -10.13 3.08
CA ILE A 88 0.22 -9.72 3.65
C ILE A 88 0.18 -9.89 5.17
N PHE A 89 1.04 -10.78 5.65
CA PHE A 89 1.28 -11.01 7.07
C PHE A 89 2.65 -10.46 7.46
N LEU A 90 2.65 -9.49 8.38
CA LEU A 90 3.83 -8.86 8.96
C LEU A 90 3.94 -9.33 10.42
N LYS A 91 4.72 -10.40 10.63
CA LYS A 91 4.70 -11.19 11.87
C LYS A 91 3.26 -11.65 12.17
N SER A 92 2.69 -11.28 13.32
CA SER A 92 1.34 -11.63 13.72
C SER A 92 0.25 -10.76 13.08
N TRP A 93 0.62 -9.63 12.47
CA TRP A 93 -0.35 -8.68 11.93
C TRP A 93 -0.67 -8.96 10.48
N LYS A 94 -1.96 -8.97 10.13
CA LYS A 94 -2.42 -8.94 8.73
C LYS A 94 -2.63 -7.50 8.29
N LEU A 95 -1.94 -7.08 7.24
CA LEU A 95 -2.15 -5.78 6.60
C LEU A 95 -3.40 -5.84 5.72
N LYS A 96 -4.43 -5.07 6.09
CA LYS A 96 -5.73 -5.04 5.39
C LYS A 96 -5.77 -3.99 4.29
N SER A 97 -5.22 -2.81 4.55
CA SER A 97 -5.17 -1.70 3.59
C SER A 97 -4.20 -0.62 4.05
N LEU A 98 -3.91 0.32 3.15
CA LEU A 98 -3.28 1.59 3.46
C LEU A 98 -4.30 2.70 3.20
N ILE A 99 -4.72 3.41 4.25
CA ILE A 99 -5.50 4.65 4.10
C ILE A 99 -4.52 5.80 3.89
N PHE A 100 -4.87 6.76 3.04
CA PHE A 100 -4.09 7.99 2.87
C PHE A 100 -4.96 9.15 3.38
N SER A 101 -4.41 9.99 4.27
CA SER A 101 -5.21 11.04 4.90
C SER A 101 -5.67 12.08 3.86
N HIS A 102 -6.90 12.55 4.02
CA HIS A 102 -7.56 13.53 3.16
C HIS A 102 -7.59 14.93 3.80
N GLU A 103 -6.55 15.28 4.57
CA GLU A 103 -6.53 16.53 5.31
C GLU A 103 -6.63 17.73 4.34
N MET A 104 -7.74 18.46 4.48
CA MET A 104 -8.05 19.64 3.68
C MET A 104 -7.03 20.73 4.04
N ASN A 105 -6.41 21.34 3.02
CA ASN A 105 -5.43 22.44 3.09
C ASN A 105 -3.93 22.07 3.13
N VAL A 106 -3.56 20.80 3.04
CA VAL A 106 -2.14 20.46 2.90
C VAL A 106 -1.86 20.09 1.44
N ILE A 107 -1.30 21.06 0.71
CA ILE A 107 -0.76 20.90 -0.66
C ILE A 107 0.28 19.74 -0.72
N TYR A 108 0.77 19.28 0.44
CA TYR A 108 1.84 18.30 0.62
C TYR A 108 1.48 17.07 1.50
N ASN A 109 0.20 16.75 1.71
CA ASN A 109 -0.17 15.49 2.40
C ASN A 109 -0.04 14.24 1.51
N GLU A 110 0.41 14.45 0.29
CA GLU A 110 0.81 13.40 -0.62
C GLU A 110 1.76 12.45 0.12
N PHE A 111 1.41 11.16 0.12
CA PHE A 111 2.24 10.06 0.57
C PHE A 111 2.26 9.69 2.05
N LYS A 112 1.41 10.14 2.98
CA LYS A 112 1.43 9.56 4.35
C LYS A 112 0.46 8.36 4.46
N PRO A 113 0.92 7.10 4.34
CA PRO A 113 0.03 5.96 4.54
C PRO A 113 -0.26 5.76 6.02
N VAL A 114 -1.49 5.36 6.30
CA VAL A 114 -1.99 4.89 7.59
C VAL A 114 -2.32 3.40 7.40
N PRO A 115 -1.46 2.49 7.85
CA PRO A 115 -1.73 1.07 7.77
C PRO A 115 -2.93 0.68 8.64
N ILE A 116 -3.84 -0.11 8.07
CA ILE A 116 -4.86 -0.83 8.84
C ILE A 116 -4.35 -2.26 9.03
N LEU A 117 -4.11 -2.63 10.28
CA LEU A 117 -3.68 -3.96 10.66
C LEU A 117 -4.82 -4.70 11.37
N SER A 118 -4.85 -6.02 11.22
CA SER A 118 -5.78 -6.89 11.96
C SER A 118 -5.03 -8.03 12.63
N TYR A 119 -5.46 -8.41 13.83
CA TYR A 119 -4.99 -9.56 14.60
C TYR A 119 -6.18 -10.20 15.30
N ALA A 120 -6.43 -11.50 15.04
CA ALA A 120 -7.55 -12.24 15.62
C ALA A 120 -8.88 -11.46 15.58
N ASP A 121 -9.20 -10.89 14.41
CA ASP A 121 -10.38 -10.09 14.13
C ASP A 121 -10.51 -8.75 14.90
N LYS A 122 -9.48 -8.35 15.66
CA LYS A 122 -9.35 -6.98 16.18
C LYS A 122 -8.56 -6.12 15.20
N GLU A 123 -9.10 -4.95 14.86
CA GLU A 123 -8.43 -3.97 13.99
C GLU A 123 -7.62 -2.96 14.79
N LYS A 124 -6.45 -2.62 14.26
CA LYS A 124 -5.58 -1.54 14.73
C LYS A 124 -5.42 -0.52 13.62
N ILE A 125 -5.90 0.70 13.87
CA ILE A 125 -5.60 1.85 13.02
C ILE A 125 -4.34 2.51 13.57
N CYS A 126 -3.31 2.58 12.75
CA CYS A 126 -2.06 3.21 13.10
C CYS A 126 -2.11 4.73 12.80
N SER A 127 -2.97 5.47 13.51
CA SER A 127 -3.34 6.88 13.26
C SER A 127 -2.23 7.91 13.47
N GLU A 128 -1.12 7.47 14.05
CA GLU A 128 0.05 8.29 14.34
C GLU A 128 0.73 8.72 13.01
N HIS A 129 0.86 10.03 12.78
CA HIS A 129 1.27 10.65 11.50
C HIS A 129 2.77 10.48 11.16
N TYR A 130 3.19 9.27 10.80
CA TYR A 130 4.61 8.98 10.62
C TYR A 130 4.95 8.59 9.19
N PHE A 131 5.74 9.48 8.58
CA PHE A 131 6.53 9.29 7.38
C PHE A 131 5.81 9.20 6.03
N SER A 132 6.51 9.69 5.01
CA SER A 132 6.14 9.53 3.62
C SER A 132 6.18 8.05 3.21
N ILE A 133 5.42 7.64 2.20
CA ILE A 133 5.36 6.30 1.63
C ILE A 133 6.74 5.83 1.20
N PHE A 134 7.62 6.75 0.79
CA PHE A 134 9.00 6.43 0.41
C PHE A 134 9.86 5.97 1.60
N ARG A 135 9.37 6.14 2.84
CA ARG A 135 9.97 5.65 4.08
C ARG A 135 9.15 4.52 4.70
N PHE A 136 8.44 3.72 3.88
CA PHE A 136 7.54 2.66 4.35
C PHE A 136 8.19 1.65 5.30
N GLU A 137 9.50 1.39 5.17
CA GLU A 137 10.21 0.53 6.12
C GLU A 137 10.12 1.02 7.57
N GLU A 138 10.22 2.32 7.79
CA GLU A 138 10.13 2.93 9.14
C GLU A 138 8.70 2.82 9.69
N ILE A 139 7.72 2.99 8.80
CA ILE A 139 6.30 2.83 9.08
C ILE A 139 6.04 1.40 9.58
N LEU A 140 6.50 0.39 8.84
CA LEU A 140 6.35 -1.01 9.24
C LEU A 140 7.07 -1.33 10.56
N LYS A 141 8.31 -0.88 10.73
CA LYS A 141 9.08 -1.12 11.96
C LYS A 141 8.38 -0.53 13.19
N LYS A 142 7.77 0.65 13.07
CA LYS A 142 7.03 1.27 14.17
C LYS A 142 5.79 0.44 14.57
N PHE A 143 5.06 -0.10 13.60
CA PHE A 143 3.78 -0.76 13.88
C PHE A 143 3.92 -2.24 14.23
N VAL A 144 4.86 -2.95 13.61
CA VAL A 144 5.06 -4.40 13.78
C VAL A 144 5.91 -4.74 15.02
N THR A 145 6.54 -3.76 15.66
CA THR A 145 7.24 -3.93 16.95
C THR A 145 6.32 -3.73 18.16
N SER A 146 5.17 -3.06 17.99
CA SER A 146 4.17 -2.98 19.05
C SER A 146 3.47 -4.34 19.22
N THR A 147 3.72 -5.01 20.34
CA THR A 147 3.16 -6.32 20.66
C THR A 147 1.61 -6.24 20.72
N PRO A 148 0.87 -7.25 20.22
CA PRO A 148 -0.60 -7.26 20.29
C PRO A 148 -1.19 -7.32 21.70
N HIS A 149 -0.37 -7.43 22.75
CA HIS A 149 -0.82 -7.68 24.13
C HIS A 149 -1.55 -6.50 24.80
N ASN A 150 -1.69 -5.35 24.14
CA ASN A 150 -2.36 -4.17 24.68
C ASN A 150 -3.73 -3.88 24.01
N PHE A 151 -4.47 -4.92 23.59
CA PHE A 151 -5.84 -4.82 23.06
C PHE A 151 -6.91 -5.36 24.01
#